data_AF-A0KV42-F1
#
_entry.id   AF-A0KV42-F1
#
_cell.length_a   1.000
_cell.length_b   1.000
_cell.length_c   1.000
_cell.angle_alpha   90.00
_cell.angle_beta   90.00
_cell.angle_gamma   90.00
#
_symmetry.space_group_name_H-M   'P 1'
#
loop_
_entity.id
_entity.type
_entity.pdbx_description
1 polymer ?
#
loop_
_entity_poly.entity_id
_entity_poly.type
_entity_poly.pdbx_seq_one_letter_code
_entity_poly.pdbx_strand_id
1 'polypeptide(L)'
;MILFDFKDLDAAKSWYGVNDTVMGGLSRSRLTISPLGYGMFSGHVSLANGGGFASVRCEFSPLDVGEFSGIYLELDRDRSKHYKVNLKDADTPQSTVYQAPMPDAKHQSFGVNGGSIIHWQRIEIPFTAFHPQCRGKPIERAAIDLSRLTSIGLVIGAQQSGDFSLKIKSIGCY
;
A
#
# COMPACT_ATOMS: atom_id res chain seq x y z
N MET A 1 -4.97 16.08 -0.13
CA MET A 1 -4.14 16.12 -1.36
C MET A 1 -4.10 14.76 -2.03
N ILE A 2 -4.32 14.66 -3.35
CA ILE A 2 -4.16 13.38 -4.08
C ILE A 2 -2.67 13.15 -4.37
N LEU A 3 -2.16 11.96 -4.07
CA LEU A 3 -0.80 11.54 -4.40
C LEU A 3 -0.77 10.68 -5.67
N PHE A 4 -1.74 9.78 -5.80
CA PHE A 4 -1.89 8.89 -6.95
C PHE A 4 -3.36 8.82 -7.36
N ASP A 5 -3.66 9.26 -8.58
CA ASP A 5 -4.94 9.00 -9.24
C ASP A 5 -4.72 7.91 -10.31
N PHE A 6 -5.26 6.72 -10.07
CA PHE A 6 -5.04 5.58 -10.97
C PHE A 6 -5.97 5.59 -12.20
N LYS A 7 -6.70 6.68 -12.43
CA LYS A 7 -7.24 6.99 -13.76
C LYS A 7 -6.15 7.36 -14.76
N ASP A 8 -5.02 7.86 -14.28
CA ASP A 8 -3.84 8.10 -15.11
C ASP A 8 -3.12 6.77 -15.40
N LEU A 9 -2.93 6.46 -16.68
CA LEU A 9 -2.25 5.26 -17.15
C LEU A 9 -0.77 5.21 -16.72
N ASP A 10 -0.19 6.35 -16.40
CA ASP A 10 1.20 6.47 -15.99
C ASP A 10 1.39 6.38 -14.47
N ALA A 11 0.32 6.44 -13.69
CA ALA A 11 0.38 6.45 -12.22
C ALA A 11 1.02 5.20 -11.60
N ALA A 12 1.06 4.07 -12.33
CA ALA A 12 1.72 2.85 -11.88
C ALA A 12 3.19 2.72 -12.33
N LYS A 13 3.70 3.57 -13.23
CA LYS A 13 5.05 3.42 -13.81
C LYS A 13 6.16 3.45 -12.77
N SER A 14 6.01 4.27 -11.74
CA SER A 14 6.99 4.42 -10.66
C SER A 14 6.89 3.35 -9.57
N TRP A 15 5.93 2.42 -9.69
CA TRP A 15 5.72 1.36 -8.72
C TRP A 15 6.47 0.09 -9.10
N TYR A 16 7.21 -0.49 -8.15
CA TYR A 16 7.98 -1.70 -8.36
C TYR A 16 7.78 -2.73 -7.24
N GLY A 17 7.99 -4.00 -7.56
CA GLY A 17 7.82 -5.11 -6.61
C GLY A 17 8.98 -5.23 -5.62
N VAL A 18 8.65 -5.46 -4.35
CA VAL A 18 9.57 -5.81 -3.26
C VAL A 18 9.01 -7.06 -2.58
N ASN A 19 9.55 -8.23 -2.89
CA ASN A 19 9.02 -9.51 -2.42
C ASN A 19 10.05 -10.25 -1.53
N ASP A 20 9.68 -11.42 -1.04
CA ASP A 20 10.49 -12.28 -0.16
C ASP A 20 11.65 -13.03 -0.83
N THR A 21 12.06 -12.62 -2.03
CA THR A 21 13.00 -13.36 -2.88
C THR A 21 14.44 -13.41 -2.35
N VAL A 22 14.83 -12.49 -1.45
CA VAL A 22 16.21 -12.42 -0.90
C VAL A 22 16.63 -13.71 -0.19
N MET A 23 15.69 -14.40 0.45
CA MET A 23 15.95 -15.68 1.14
C MET A 23 15.44 -16.89 0.34
N GLY A 24 15.15 -16.73 -0.95
CA GLY A 24 14.60 -17.79 -1.81
C GLY A 24 13.07 -17.91 -1.79
N GLY A 25 12.38 -16.93 -1.20
CA GLY A 25 10.92 -16.84 -1.25
C GLY A 25 10.39 -16.74 -2.68
N LEU A 26 9.18 -17.25 -2.89
CA LEU A 26 8.58 -17.41 -4.21
C LEU A 26 7.39 -16.46 -4.43
N SER A 27 7.22 -15.46 -3.57
CA SER A 27 6.14 -14.49 -3.72
C SER A 27 6.44 -13.52 -4.86
N ARG A 28 5.38 -13.10 -5.55
CA ARG A 28 5.45 -12.16 -6.67
C ARG A 28 4.32 -11.16 -6.57
N SER A 29 4.59 -9.92 -6.96
CA SER A 29 3.56 -8.90 -7.04
C SER A 29 3.91 -7.81 -8.05
N ARG A 30 2.87 -7.09 -8.47
CA ARG A 30 2.96 -5.91 -9.33
C ARG A 30 1.79 -4.97 -9.07
N LEU A 31 1.96 -3.71 -9.46
CA LEU A 31 0.87 -2.75 -9.59
C LEU A 31 0.71 -2.42 -11.07
N THR A 32 -0.50 -2.57 -11.59
CA THR A 32 -0.83 -2.25 -13.00
C THR A 32 -2.08 -1.39 -13.07
N ILE A 33 -2.24 -0.61 -14.13
CA ILE A 33 -3.49 0.11 -14.40
C ILE A 33 -4.44 -0.80 -15.18
N SER A 34 -5.68 -0.91 -14.70
CA SER A 34 -6.78 -1.57 -15.40
C SER A 34 -7.28 -0.68 -16.55
N PRO A 35 -7.68 -1.25 -17.70
CA PRO A 35 -8.37 -0.50 -18.75
C PRO A 35 -9.63 0.24 -18.29
N LEU A 36 -10.19 -0.15 -17.14
CA LEU A 36 -11.35 0.47 -16.51
C LEU A 36 -10.99 1.69 -15.62
N GLY A 37 -9.72 2.11 -15.58
CA GLY A 37 -9.29 3.34 -14.89
C GLY A 37 -9.09 3.19 -13.38
N TYR A 38 -8.45 2.10 -12.94
CA TYR A 38 -8.05 1.90 -11.54
C TYR A 38 -6.74 1.09 -11.45
N GLY A 39 -6.01 1.26 -10.35
CA GLY A 39 -4.81 0.50 -10.03
C GLY A 39 -5.16 -0.89 -9.51
N MET A 40 -4.37 -1.90 -9.87
CA MET A 40 -4.56 -3.28 -9.45
C MET A 40 -3.26 -3.82 -8.86
N PHE A 41 -3.19 -3.84 -7.53
CA PHE A 41 -2.11 -4.49 -6.80
C PHE A 41 -2.42 -5.98 -6.71
N SER A 42 -1.66 -6.80 -7.45
CA SER A 42 -1.98 -8.22 -7.60
C SER A 42 -0.72 -9.08 -7.65
N GLY A 43 -0.90 -10.36 -7.33
CA GLY A 43 0.22 -11.29 -7.25
C GLY A 43 -0.14 -12.60 -6.58
N HIS A 44 0.90 -13.29 -6.12
CA HIS A 44 0.82 -14.55 -5.40
C HIS A 44 1.75 -14.51 -4.19
N VAL A 45 1.24 -14.87 -3.01
CA VAL A 45 2.06 -15.04 -1.81
C VAL A 45 2.31 -16.53 -1.58
N SER A 46 3.58 -16.92 -1.45
CA SER A 46 4.00 -18.27 -1.14
C SER A 46 4.65 -18.33 0.24
N LEU A 47 4.32 -19.36 1.03
CA LEU A 47 4.98 -19.65 2.31
C LEU A 47 6.21 -20.56 2.13
N ALA A 48 6.50 -20.99 0.90
CA ALA A 48 7.67 -21.81 0.61
C ALA A 48 8.97 -21.03 0.88
N ASN A 49 10.03 -21.76 1.26
CA ASN A 49 11.38 -21.23 1.50
C ASN A 49 11.44 -20.10 2.53
N GLY A 50 10.57 -20.13 3.54
CA GLY A 50 10.52 -19.07 4.56
C GLY A 50 9.98 -17.74 4.03
N GLY A 51 9.30 -17.76 2.88
CA GLY A 51 8.55 -16.63 2.34
C GLY A 51 7.28 -16.31 3.14
N GLY A 52 6.45 -15.45 2.56
CA GLY A 52 5.15 -15.09 3.11
C GLY A 52 4.84 -13.60 3.03
N PHE A 53 5.48 -12.85 2.12
CA PHE A 53 5.03 -11.50 1.81
C PHE A 53 5.26 -11.10 0.35
N ALA A 54 4.37 -10.24 -0.15
CA ALA A 54 4.54 -9.55 -1.40
C ALA A 54 4.22 -8.07 -1.21
N SER A 55 4.98 -7.19 -1.86
CA SER A 55 4.81 -5.74 -1.72
C SER A 55 5.10 -5.03 -3.03
N VAL A 56 4.45 -3.89 -3.24
CA VAL A 56 4.84 -2.87 -4.22
C VAL A 56 5.21 -1.58 -3.52
N ARG A 57 6.13 -0.83 -4.09
CA ARG A 57 6.62 0.44 -3.55
C ARG A 57 6.72 1.48 -4.65
N CYS A 58 6.37 2.71 -4.32
CA CYS A 58 6.71 3.90 -5.10
C CYS A 58 7.61 4.80 -4.26
N GLU A 59 8.64 5.35 -4.89
CA GLU A 59 9.53 6.37 -4.32
C GLU A 59 9.35 7.67 -5.10
N PHE A 60 9.43 8.80 -4.42
CA PHE A 60 9.23 10.13 -4.99
C PHE A 60 10.12 11.14 -4.26
N SER A 61 10.28 12.32 -4.87
CA SER A 61 10.98 13.45 -4.25
C SER A 61 10.35 13.81 -2.91
N PRO A 62 11.14 14.22 -1.88
CA PRO A 62 10.61 14.58 -0.58
C PRO A 62 9.41 15.52 -0.68
N LEU A 63 8.33 15.13 0.00
CA LEU A 63 7.06 15.82 0.01
C LEU A 63 6.67 16.18 1.44
N ASP A 64 6.34 17.44 1.65
CA ASP A 64 5.77 17.90 2.92
C ASP A 64 4.28 17.56 2.98
N VAL A 65 3.92 16.76 3.97
CA VAL A 65 2.54 16.38 4.29
C VAL A 65 2.20 16.68 5.75
N GLY A 66 2.97 17.55 6.41
CA GLY A 66 2.83 17.89 7.83
C GLY A 66 1.51 18.60 8.18
N GLU A 67 0.82 19.19 7.21
CA GLU A 67 -0.51 19.78 7.38
C GLU A 67 -1.65 18.75 7.42
N PHE A 68 -1.39 17.50 7.01
CA PHE A 68 -2.39 16.43 6.93
C PHE A 68 -2.38 15.54 8.18
N SER A 69 -3.53 14.92 8.47
CA SER A 69 -3.68 14.02 9.63
C SER A 69 -3.31 12.57 9.30
N GLY A 70 -3.33 12.19 8.02
CA GLY A 70 -2.99 10.84 7.60
C GLY A 70 -3.06 10.64 6.10
N ILE A 71 -3.07 9.36 5.71
CA ILE A 71 -3.30 8.94 4.33
C ILE A 71 -4.66 8.27 4.19
N TYR A 72 -5.25 8.39 3.01
CA TYR A 72 -6.42 7.64 2.62
C TYR A 72 -6.13 6.77 1.40
N LEU A 73 -6.90 5.70 1.28
CA LEU A 73 -6.97 4.88 0.08
C LEU A 73 -8.44 4.70 -0.31
N GLU A 74 -8.75 4.95 -1.57
CA GLU A 74 -10.03 4.55 -2.18
C GLU A 74 -9.86 3.17 -2.81
N LEU A 75 -10.50 2.16 -2.24
CA LEU A 75 -10.30 0.75 -2.57
C LEU A 75 -11.62 0.08 -2.93
N ASP A 76 -11.57 -1.04 -3.63
CA ASP A 76 -12.73 -1.92 -3.77
C ASP A 76 -13.11 -2.53 -2.41
N ARG A 77 -14.42 -2.63 -2.14
CA ARG A 77 -14.97 -3.10 -0.88
C ARG A 77 -14.71 -4.59 -0.65
N ASP A 78 -14.72 -5.38 -1.71
CA ASP A 78 -14.76 -6.84 -1.64
C ASP A 78 -13.36 -7.48 -1.53
N ARG A 79 -12.49 -6.90 -0.69
CA ARG A 79 -11.16 -7.48 -0.41
C ARG A 79 -11.29 -8.69 0.53
N SER A 80 -10.70 -9.82 0.15
CA SER A 80 -10.68 -11.06 0.95
C SER A 80 -9.37 -11.29 1.72
N LYS A 81 -8.40 -10.39 1.55
CA LYS A 81 -7.07 -10.45 2.17
C LYS A 81 -6.82 -9.19 2.99
N HIS A 82 -5.95 -9.32 3.99
CA HIS A 82 -5.50 -8.20 4.80
C HIS A 82 -4.22 -7.61 4.22
N TYR A 83 -4.20 -6.28 4.16
CA TYR A 83 -3.10 -5.51 3.60
C TYR A 83 -2.59 -4.49 4.62
N LYS A 84 -1.36 -4.03 4.39
CA LYS A 84 -0.72 -2.97 5.17
C LYS A 84 -0.17 -1.91 4.23
N VAL A 85 0.07 -0.72 4.77
CA VAL A 85 0.76 0.37 4.10
C VAL A 85 2.10 0.60 4.79
N ASN A 86 3.14 0.78 3.98
CA ASN A 86 4.45 1.24 4.42
C ASN A 86 4.66 2.69 3.98
N LEU A 87 5.27 3.48 4.84
CA LEU A 87 5.76 4.82 4.57
C LEU A 87 7.26 4.90 4.87
N LYS A 88 7.94 5.83 4.20
CA LYS A 88 9.30 6.26 4.55
C LYS A 88 9.42 7.78 4.48
N ASP A 89 10.18 8.32 5.42
CA ASP A 89 10.76 9.66 5.33
C ASP A 89 12.17 9.61 4.70
N ALA A 90 12.74 10.78 4.42
CA ALA A 90 14.07 10.91 3.83
C ALA A 90 15.20 10.24 4.63
N ASP A 91 15.04 10.12 5.96
CA ASP A 91 16.06 9.57 6.86
C ASP A 91 15.80 8.09 7.21
N THR A 92 14.78 7.47 6.60
CA THR A 92 14.39 6.09 6.88
C THR A 92 15.36 5.11 6.21
N PRO A 93 16.07 4.26 6.97
CA PRO A 93 17.02 3.30 6.41
C PRO A 93 16.37 2.32 5.43
N GLN A 94 17.18 1.71 4.55
CA GLN A 94 16.66 0.85 3.49
C GLN A 94 15.83 -0.32 4.00
N SER A 95 16.24 -0.95 5.11
CA SER A 95 15.58 -2.10 5.73
C SER A 95 14.44 -1.75 6.70
N THR A 96 14.17 -0.47 6.90
CA THR A 96 13.17 0.05 7.83
C THR A 96 12.00 0.68 7.09
N VAL A 97 10.81 0.58 7.65
CA VAL A 97 9.58 1.23 7.18
C VAL A 97 8.77 1.68 8.39
N TYR A 98 7.93 2.70 8.24
CA TYR A 98 6.80 2.89 9.16
C TYR A 98 5.59 2.18 8.57
N GLN A 99 4.96 1.28 9.34
CA GLN A 99 3.92 0.39 8.83
C GLN A 99 2.63 0.55 9.62
N ALA A 100 1.50 0.55 8.90
CA ALA A 100 0.16 0.52 9.49
C ALA A 100 -0.71 -0.53 8.76
N PRO A 101 -1.55 -1.29 9.48
CA PRO A 101 -2.55 -2.14 8.83
C PRO A 101 -3.63 -1.29 8.16
N MET A 102 -4.17 -1.76 7.02
CA MET A 102 -5.38 -1.17 6.47
C MET A 102 -6.57 -1.54 7.37
N PRO A 103 -7.29 -0.58 7.96
CA PRO A 103 -8.44 -0.88 8.81
C PRO A 103 -9.57 -1.48 8.00
N ASP A 104 -10.41 -2.26 8.66
CA ASP A 104 -11.69 -2.66 8.09
C ASP A 104 -12.55 -1.45 7.78
N ALA A 105 -13.32 -1.58 6.72
CA ALA A 105 -14.12 -0.51 6.19
C ALA A 105 -15.13 -0.01 7.22
N LYS A 106 -15.10 1.29 7.53
CA LYS A 106 -16.24 1.97 8.15
C LYS A 106 -17.20 2.36 7.02
N HIS A 107 -18.43 1.85 7.10
CA HIS A 107 -19.52 1.98 6.13
C HIS A 107 -19.57 3.32 5.36
N GLN A 108 -18.86 3.42 4.23
CA GLN A 108 -19.11 4.44 3.22
C GLN A 108 -18.86 3.81 1.84
N SER A 109 -19.95 3.49 1.14
CA SER A 109 -19.91 2.95 -0.22
C SER A 109 -20.24 4.08 -1.19
N PHE A 110 -19.38 4.29 -2.18
CA PHE A 110 -19.60 5.27 -3.25
C PHE A 110 -19.46 4.59 -4.62
N GLY A 111 -20.48 4.77 -5.46
CA GLY A 111 -20.41 4.51 -6.91
C GLY A 111 -21.15 3.26 -7.41
N VAL A 112 -21.92 3.46 -8.49
CA VAL A 112 -22.29 2.47 -9.50
C VAL A 112 -21.87 3.08 -10.83
N ASN A 113 -21.11 2.35 -11.65
CA ASN A 113 -21.02 2.61 -13.08
C ASN A 113 -21.05 1.26 -13.82
N GLY A 114 -21.84 1.21 -14.88
CA GLY A 114 -22.35 -0.02 -15.50
C GLY A 114 -21.32 -1.08 -15.90
N GLY A 115 -21.81 -2.33 -15.94
CA GLY A 115 -21.13 -3.51 -16.48
C GLY A 115 -20.27 -4.30 -15.49
N SER A 116 -19.72 -3.66 -14.45
CA SER A 116 -19.03 -4.32 -13.33
C SER A 116 -19.15 -3.45 -12.10
N ILE A 117 -19.93 -3.89 -11.12
CA ILE A 117 -20.21 -3.11 -9.91
C ILE A 117 -18.98 -3.20 -8.99
N ILE A 118 -18.02 -2.30 -9.17
CA ILE A 118 -16.96 -2.10 -8.18
C ILE A 118 -17.50 -1.13 -7.12
N HIS A 119 -17.55 -1.58 -5.88
CA HIS A 119 -18.00 -0.75 -4.76
C HIS A 119 -16.80 -0.06 -4.13
N TRP A 120 -16.58 1.21 -4.47
CA TRP A 120 -15.49 1.96 -3.87
C TRP A 120 -15.80 2.34 -2.44
N GLN A 121 -14.77 2.28 -1.61
CA GLN A 121 -14.80 2.75 -0.23
C GLN A 121 -13.51 3.51 0.07
N ARG A 122 -13.60 4.51 0.95
CA ARG A 122 -12.43 5.22 1.46
C ARG A 122 -12.07 4.66 2.82
N ILE A 123 -10.81 4.26 2.99
CA ILE A 123 -10.21 4.02 4.29
C ILE A 123 -9.23 5.13 4.61
N GLU A 124 -9.16 5.51 5.88
CA GLU A 124 -8.27 6.53 6.40
C GLU A 124 -7.35 5.91 7.45
N ILE A 125 -6.06 6.22 7.36
CA ILE A 125 -5.03 5.74 8.27
C ILE A 125 -4.29 6.97 8.80
N PRO A 126 -4.48 7.34 10.08
CA PRO A 126 -3.80 8.50 10.66
C PRO A 126 -2.29 8.23 10.72
N PHE A 127 -1.47 9.28 10.57
CA PHE A 127 -0.02 9.12 10.64
C PHE A 127 0.46 8.53 11.97
N THR A 128 -0.29 8.75 13.05
CA THR A 128 -0.02 8.18 14.38
C THR A 128 -0.17 6.65 14.45
N ALA A 129 -0.83 6.00 13.48
CA ALA A 129 -0.95 4.55 13.40
C ALA A 129 0.26 3.86 12.72
N PHE A 130 1.19 4.65 12.16
CA PHE A 130 2.37 4.12 11.49
C PHE A 130 3.51 3.92 12.47
N HIS A 131 3.86 2.67 12.73
CA HIS A 131 4.92 2.32 13.67
C HIS A 131 6.17 1.81 12.95
N PRO A 132 7.38 2.15 13.41
CA PRO A 132 8.62 1.74 12.77
C PRO A 132 8.84 0.22 12.88
N GLN A 133 9.23 -0.39 11.77
CA GLN A 133 9.52 -1.81 11.63
C GLN A 133 10.81 -2.01 10.85
N CYS A 134 11.69 -2.91 11.29
CA CYS A 134 12.85 -3.38 10.53
C CYS A 134 12.67 -4.85 10.17
N ARG A 135 12.65 -5.16 8.87
CA ARG A 135 12.45 -6.54 8.37
C ARG A 135 11.27 -7.27 9.04
N GLY A 136 10.15 -6.55 9.19
CA GLY A 136 8.91 -7.09 9.79
C GLY A 136 8.91 -7.21 11.31
N LYS A 137 9.92 -6.69 12.01
CA LYS A 137 9.99 -6.65 13.47
C LYS A 137 9.86 -5.21 13.98
N PRO A 138 9.08 -4.95 15.06
CA PRO A 138 9.03 -3.65 15.70
C PRO A 138 10.40 -3.21 16.19
N ILE A 139 10.67 -1.90 16.08
CA ILE A 139 11.90 -1.27 16.60
C ILE A 139 11.54 0.03 17.31
N GLU A 140 12.45 0.54 18.14
CA GLU A 140 12.34 1.90 18.65
C GLU A 140 12.98 2.89 17.66
N ARG A 141 12.21 3.92 17.29
CA ARG A 141 12.64 5.04 16.44
C ARG A 141 11.69 6.21 16.69
N ALA A 142 12.17 7.43 16.45
CA ALA A 142 11.32 8.62 16.39
C ALA A 142 10.13 8.41 15.44
N ALA A 143 9.07 9.21 15.61
CA ALA A 143 7.96 9.25 14.67
C ALA A 143 8.44 9.66 13.27
N ILE A 144 7.67 9.27 12.24
CA ILE A 144 7.96 9.64 10.85
C ILE A 144 8.01 11.16 10.68
N ASP A 145 9.01 11.65 9.96
CA ASP A 145 9.11 13.07 9.61
C ASP A 145 8.19 13.38 8.42
N LEU A 146 7.04 13.96 8.71
CA LEU A 146 6.01 14.29 7.72
C LEU A 146 6.40 15.45 6.79
N SER A 147 7.44 16.22 7.12
CA SER A 147 7.92 17.30 6.24
C SER A 147 8.70 16.78 5.03
N ARG A 148 9.11 15.50 5.05
CA ARG A 148 10.00 14.89 4.05
C ARG A 148 9.61 13.44 3.76
N LEU A 149 8.33 13.20 3.48
CA LEU A 149 7.85 11.87 3.05
C LEU A 149 8.43 11.54 1.67
N THR A 150 8.94 10.33 1.46
CA THR A 150 9.63 9.93 0.22
C THR A 150 9.11 8.66 -0.41
N SER A 151 8.32 7.87 0.32
CA SER A 151 7.83 6.59 -0.22
C SER A 151 6.50 6.16 0.37
N ILE A 152 5.73 5.48 -0.47
CA ILE A 152 4.57 4.67 -0.07
C ILE A 152 4.72 3.26 -0.62
N GLY A 153 4.25 2.28 0.13
CA GLY A 153 4.19 0.89 -0.33
C GLY A 153 2.96 0.15 0.17
N LEU A 154 2.49 -0.81 -0.62
CA LEU A 154 1.39 -1.71 -0.29
C LEU A 154 1.96 -3.08 -0.01
N VAL A 155 1.45 -3.75 1.03
CA VAL A 155 2.00 -5.03 1.50
C VAL A 155 0.86 -5.99 1.76
N ILE A 156 1.03 -7.23 1.32
CA ILE A 156 0.30 -8.40 1.82
C ILE A 156 1.31 -9.35 2.49
N GLY A 157 0.94 -9.95 3.61
CA GLY A 157 1.77 -10.92 4.33
C GLY A 157 1.08 -11.45 5.58
N ALA A 158 1.86 -11.76 6.62
CA ALA A 158 1.37 -12.30 7.90
C ALA A 158 0.65 -13.67 7.73
N GLN A 159 1.38 -14.65 7.17
CA GLN A 159 0.95 -16.05 6.98
C GLN A 159 -0.23 -16.26 6.00
N GLN A 160 -0.71 -15.20 5.34
CA GLN A 160 -1.64 -15.34 4.22
C GLN A 160 -0.89 -15.87 2.99
N SER A 161 -1.50 -16.81 2.26
CA SER A 161 -0.96 -17.37 1.01
C SER A 161 -1.99 -17.36 -0.13
N GLY A 162 -1.51 -17.66 -1.33
CA GLY A 162 -2.32 -17.76 -2.54
C GLY A 162 -2.36 -16.46 -3.34
N ASP A 163 -3.22 -16.46 -4.36
CA ASP A 163 -3.42 -15.30 -5.22
C ASP A 163 -4.14 -14.18 -4.47
N PHE A 164 -3.80 -12.94 -4.83
CA PHE A 164 -4.44 -11.76 -4.30
C PHE A 164 -4.62 -10.69 -5.37
N SER A 165 -5.63 -9.85 -5.16
CA SER A 165 -5.87 -8.65 -5.95
C SER A 165 -6.52 -7.60 -5.05
N LEU A 166 -6.04 -6.37 -5.16
CA LEU A 166 -6.58 -5.19 -4.51
C LEU A 166 -6.74 -4.10 -5.58
N LYS A 167 -7.99 -3.71 -5.84
CA LYS A 167 -8.30 -2.61 -6.75
C LYS A 167 -8.28 -1.29 -5.98
N ILE A 168 -7.66 -0.28 -6.58
CA ILE A 168 -7.33 1.00 -5.94
C ILE A 168 -7.69 2.11 -6.93
N LYS A 169 -8.59 2.99 -6.52
CA LYS A 169 -8.99 4.14 -7.33
C LYS A 169 -8.01 5.29 -7.12
N SER A 170 -7.69 5.61 -5.87
CA SER A 170 -6.75 6.69 -5.55
C SER A 170 -6.09 6.50 -4.20
N ILE A 171 -4.96 7.18 -4.00
CA ILE A 171 -4.24 7.30 -2.73
C ILE A 171 -3.91 8.78 -2.52
N GLY A 172 -4.09 9.27 -1.29
CA GLY A 172 -3.76 10.65 -0.97
C GLY A 172 -3.65 10.92 0.53
N CYS A 173 -3.48 12.19 0.90
CA CYS A 173 -3.49 12.69 2.27
C CYS A 173 -4.80 13.40 2.59
N TYR A 174 -5.26 13.32 3.84
CA TYR A 174 -6.49 13.95 4.33
C TYR A 174 -6.23 14.84 5.55
#